data_AF-A0A847EY53-F1
#
_entry.id   AF-A0A847EY53-F1
#
_cell.length_a   1.000
_cell.length_b   1.000
_cell.length_c   1.000
_cell.angle_alpha   90.00
_cell.angle_beta   90.00
_cell.angle_gamma   90.00
#
_symmetry.space_group_name_H-M   'P 1'
#
loop_
_entity.id
_entity.type
_entity.pdbx_description
1 polymer ?
#
loop_
_entity_poly.entity_id
_entity_poly.type
_entity_poly.pdbx_seq_one_letter_code
_entity_poly.pdbx_strand_id
1 'polypeptide(L)'
;LQDVAKTLGITDSSLQKIYALLFGEKISKSQRLSNWEATQLTTGQQNYAALDAYACLKIYRKLSAGNLVFVPNSEGSVGDE
;
A
#
# COMPACT_ATOMS: atom_id res chain seq x y z
N LEU A 1 -9.60 1.48 4.98
CA LEU A 1 -8.27 1.76 4.36
C LEU A 1 -8.41 2.22 2.91
N GLN A 2 -9.22 1.54 2.10
CA GLN A 2 -9.51 1.95 0.71
C GLN A 2 -10.08 3.38 0.62
N ASP A 3 -10.91 3.80 1.57
CA ASP A 3 -11.49 5.15 1.55
C ASP A 3 -10.44 6.24 1.82
N VAL A 4 -9.49 6.01 2.74
CA VAL A 4 -8.37 6.92 3.00
C VAL A 4 -7.44 7.03 1.79
N ALA A 5 -7.22 5.92 1.06
CA ALA A 5 -6.41 5.91 -0.15
C ALA A 5 -7.07 6.66 -1.32
N LYS A 6 -8.42 6.62 -1.41
CA LYS A 6 -9.19 7.42 -2.38
C LYS A 6 -9.16 8.91 -2.07
N THR A 7 -9.23 9.32 -0.80
CA THR A 7 -9.12 10.73 -0.40
C THR A 7 -7.74 11.31 -0.75
N LEU A 8 -6.74 10.45 -0.87
CA LEU A 8 -5.38 10.79 -1.29
C LEU A 8 -5.19 10.58 -2.80
N GLY A 9 -6.20 10.53 -3.67
CA GLY A 9 -5.97 10.53 -5.13
C GLY A 9 -5.14 9.37 -5.71
N ILE A 10 -5.04 8.23 -5.01
CA ILE A 10 -4.29 7.06 -5.49
C ILE A 10 -5.25 6.17 -6.31
N THR A 11 -5.26 6.36 -7.63
CA THR A 11 -6.11 5.61 -8.57
C THR A 11 -5.73 4.12 -8.68
N ASP A 12 -4.53 3.73 -8.21
CA ASP A 12 -3.99 2.38 -8.29
C ASP A 12 -3.30 1.97 -6.96
N SER A 13 -4.15 1.66 -5.97
CA SER A 13 -3.86 1.65 -4.52
C SER A 13 -3.33 0.32 -3.94
N SER A 14 -2.45 -0.41 -4.63
CA SER A 14 -1.88 -1.62 -4.00
C SER A 14 -0.98 -1.21 -2.81
N LEU A 15 -1.16 -1.86 -1.65
CA LEU A 15 -0.38 -1.62 -0.43
C LEU A 15 1.13 -1.55 -0.72
N GLN A 16 1.61 -2.43 -1.59
CA GLN A 16 3.01 -2.46 -2.01
C GLN A 16 3.47 -1.19 -2.74
N LYS A 17 2.67 -0.63 -3.66
CA LYS A 17 3.03 0.62 -4.37
C LYS A 17 3.13 1.79 -3.38
N ILE A 18 2.17 1.90 -2.45
CA ILE A 18 2.15 2.95 -1.43
C ILE A 18 3.33 2.79 -0.47
N TYR A 19 3.59 1.56 -0.02
CA TYR A 19 4.72 1.26 0.87
C TYR A 19 6.06 1.55 0.18
N ALA A 20 6.22 1.18 -1.09
CA ALA A 20 7.43 1.48 -1.86
C ALA A 20 7.63 2.98 -2.11
N LEU A 21 6.56 3.72 -2.38
CA LEU A 21 6.63 5.17 -2.56
C LEU A 21 7.05 5.88 -1.27
N LEU A 22 6.52 5.45 -0.12
CA LEU A 22 6.76 6.11 1.17
C LEU A 22 8.08 5.70 1.84
N PHE A 23 8.54 4.47 1.62
CA PHE A 23 9.68 3.89 2.35
C PHE A 23 10.82 3.41 1.45
N GLY A 24 10.66 3.40 0.12
CA GLY A 24 11.66 2.89 -0.82
C GLY A 24 11.82 1.35 -0.82
N GLU A 25 10.97 0.65 -0.07
CA GLU A 25 11.04 -0.79 0.16
C GLU A 25 9.92 -1.54 -0.58
N LYS A 26 10.18 -2.77 -1.05
CA LYS A 26 9.17 -3.62 -1.70
C LYS A 26 8.72 -4.76 -0.80
N ILE A 27 7.41 -4.91 -0.64
CA ILE A 27 6.78 -6.08 -0.01
C ILE A 27 6.74 -7.23 -1.02
N SER A 28 7.18 -8.43 -0.61
CA SER A 28 7.13 -9.64 -1.44
C SER A 28 5.69 -10.16 -1.60
N LYS A 29 5.30 -10.57 -2.82
CA LYS A 29 3.96 -11.12 -3.14
C LYS A 29 3.85 -12.64 -3.04
N SER A 30 4.87 -13.32 -2.52
CA SER A 30 4.99 -14.79 -2.64
C SER A 30 3.82 -15.59 -2.07
N GLN A 31 3.09 -15.05 -1.08
CA GLN A 31 1.97 -15.73 -0.43
C GLN A 31 0.60 -15.35 -0.98
N ARG A 32 0.52 -14.38 -1.91
CA ARG A 32 -0.77 -13.87 -2.39
C ARG A 32 -1.63 -14.93 -3.10
N LEU A 33 -0.99 -15.85 -3.84
CA LEU A 33 -1.66 -16.91 -4.60
C LEU A 33 -1.68 -18.27 -3.85
N SER A 34 -1.43 -18.26 -2.53
CA SER A 34 -1.49 -19.47 -1.70
C SER A 34 -2.94 -19.85 -1.33
N ASN A 35 -3.15 -21.07 -0.83
CA ASN A 35 -4.46 -21.50 -0.37
C ASN A 35 -4.84 -20.82 0.96
N TRP A 36 -5.61 -19.74 0.89
CA TRP A 36 -6.10 -18.98 2.05
C TRP A 36 -7.32 -19.60 2.73
N GLU A 37 -7.95 -20.61 2.13
CA GLU A 37 -9.11 -21.30 2.69
C GLU A 37 -8.71 -22.47 3.60
N ALA A 38 -7.40 -22.73 3.73
CA ALA A 38 -6.89 -23.77 4.62
C ALA A 38 -7.27 -23.51 6.08
N THR A 39 -7.73 -24.55 6.79
CA THR A 39 -8.11 -24.47 8.21
C THR A 39 -6.96 -24.00 9.10
N GLN A 40 -5.72 -24.30 8.72
CA GLN A 40 -4.51 -23.78 9.36
C GLN A 40 -3.63 -23.11 8.31
N LEU A 41 -3.28 -21.85 8.57
CA LEU A 41 -2.37 -21.09 7.74
C LEU A 41 -0.92 -21.47 8.04
N THR A 42 -0.11 -21.58 7.00
CA THR A 42 1.34 -21.76 7.15
C THR A 42 1.98 -20.55 7.82
N THR A 43 3.15 -20.73 8.44
CA THR A 43 3.93 -19.62 9.01
C THR A 43 4.22 -18.53 7.96
N GLY A 44 4.43 -18.91 6.70
CA GLY A 44 4.60 -17.97 5.59
C GLY A 44 3.37 -17.07 5.37
N GLN A 45 2.17 -17.66 5.35
CA GLN A 45 0.91 -16.93 5.20
C GLN A 45 0.62 -16.03 6.40
N GLN A 46 0.88 -16.51 7.62
CA GLN A 46 0.72 -15.72 8.85
C GLN A 46 1.65 -14.49 8.84
N ASN A 47 2.93 -14.69 8.48
CA ASN A 47 3.90 -13.61 8.38
C ASN A 47 3.51 -12.60 7.29
N TYR A 48 3.01 -13.07 6.15
CA TYR A 48 2.53 -12.19 5.08
C TYR A 48 1.33 -11.35 5.53
N ALA A 49 0.34 -11.97 6.20
CA ALA A 49 -0.82 -11.25 6.73
C ALA A 49 -0.42 -10.22 7.82
N ALA A 50 0.51 -10.58 8.70
CA ALA A 50 1.05 -9.68 9.72
C ALA A 50 1.81 -8.50 9.09
N LEU A 51 2.59 -8.76 8.03
CA LEU A 51 3.31 -7.73 7.29
C LEU A 51 2.35 -6.74 6.61
N ASP A 52 1.26 -7.23 6.01
CA ASP A 52 0.25 -6.37 5.41
C ASP A 52 -0.40 -5.44 6.46
N ALA A 53 -0.77 -5.98 7.63
CA ALA A 53 -1.31 -5.19 8.73
C ALA A 53 -0.32 -4.14 9.27
N TYR A 54 0.94 -4.54 9.47
CA TYR A 54 2.01 -3.66 9.93
C TYR A 54 2.31 -2.53 8.93
N ALA A 55 2.38 -2.85 7.64
CA ALA A 55 2.57 -1.88 6.57
C ALA A 55 1.43 -0.85 6.56
N CYS A 56 0.17 -1.30 6.71
CA CYS A 56 -0.98 -0.40 6.81
C CYS A 56 -0.86 0.58 7.98
N LEU A 57 -0.46 0.10 9.17
CA LEU A 57 -0.27 0.94 10.35
C LEU A 57 0.87 1.95 10.14
N LYS A 58 1.99 1.53 9.57
CA LYS A 58 3.15 2.38 9.31
C LYS A 58 2.82 3.49 8.32
N ILE A 59 2.08 3.15 7.25
CA ILE A 59 1.56 4.11 6.27
C ILE A 59 0.62 5.10 6.96
N TYR A 60 -0.36 4.62 7.71
CA TYR A 60 -1.29 5.48 8.44
C TYR A 60 -0.57 6.45 9.39
N ARG A 61 0.38 5.96 10.18
CA ARG A 61 1.20 6.79 11.08
C ARG A 61 2.02 7.84 10.32
N LYS A 62 2.61 7.47 9.18
CA LYS A 62 3.39 8.41 8.36
C LYS A 62 2.50 9.52 7.79
N LEU A 63 1.30 9.16 7.31
CA LEU A 63 0.31 10.09 6.78
C LEU A 63 -0.39 10.92 7.87
N SER A 64 -0.50 10.41 9.09
CA SER A 64 -1.13 11.13 10.20
C SER A 64 -0.16 12.00 10.98
N ALA A 65 1.11 11.63 11.06
CA ALA A 65 2.14 12.40 11.78
C ALA A 65 2.75 13.51 10.92
N GLY A 66 2.82 13.32 9.60
CA GLY A 66 3.09 14.39 8.66
C GLY A 66 1.77 14.92 8.14
N ASN A 67 1.47 16.20 8.34
CA ASN A 67 0.35 16.92 7.72
C ASN A 67 0.56 17.06 6.19
N LEU A 68 0.84 15.95 5.52
CA LEU A 68 1.14 15.85 4.11
C LEU A 68 -0.18 15.72 3.38
N VAL A 69 -0.62 16.83 2.78
CA VAL A 69 -1.55 16.78 1.66
C VAL A 69 -0.86 15.94 0.58
N PHE A 70 -1.34 14.72 0.37
CA PHE A 70 -0.97 13.97 -0.82
C PHE A 70 -1.55 14.72 -2.01
N VAL A 71 -0.70 15.37 -2.79
CA VAL A 71 -1.07 15.95 -4.08
C VAL A 71 -0.78 14.86 -5.11
N PRO A 72 -1.78 14.14 -5.65
CA PRO A 72 -1.55 13.31 -6.82
C PRO A 72 -1.04 14.23 -7.92
N ASN A 73 0.04 13.82 -8.57
CA ASN A 73 0.73 14.50 -9.67
C ASN A 73 -0.22 15.43 -10.44
N SER A 74 0.04 16.74 -10.40
CA SER A 74 -0.48 17.66 -11.41
C SER A 74 -0.10 17.10 -12.77
N GLU A 75 -1.10 16.76 -13.57
CA GLU A 75 -0.92 16.35 -14.95
C GLU A 75 0.05 17.30 -15.63
N GLY A 76 1.09 16.73 -16.23
CA GLY A 76 1.92 17.47 -17.15
C GLY A 76 1.02 18.00 -18.26
N SER A 77 0.95 19.32 -18.39
CA SER A 77 0.69 19.94 -19.69
C SER A 77 1.85 19.56 -20.61
N VAL A 78 1.72 18.40 -21.26
CA VAL A 78 2.30 18.20 -22.58
C VAL A 78 1.38 18.99 -23.50
N GLY A 79 1.85 20.17 -23.90
CA GLY A 79 1.33 20.81 -25.09
C GLY A 79 1.76 19.95 -26.28
N ASP A 80 0.79 19.49 -27.03
CA ASP A 80 0.97 19.06 -28.41
C ASP A 80 0.14 20.03 -29.27
N GLU A 81 0.85 20.99 -29.88
CA GLU A 81 0.56 21.46 -31.24
C GLU A 81 0.90 20.36 -32.25
#